data_AF-A0A0E3NGZ2-F1
#
_entry.id   AF-A0A0E3NGZ2-F1
#
_cell.length_a   1.000
_cell.length_b   1.000
_cell.length_c   1.000
_cell.angle_alpha   90.00
_cell.angle_beta   90.00
_cell.angle_gamma   90.00
#
_symmetry.space_group_name_H-M   'P 1'
#
loop_
_entity.id
_entity.type
_entity.pdbx_description
1 polymer ?
#
loop_
_entity_poly.entity_id
_entity_poly.type
_entity_poly.pdbx_seq_one_letter_code
_entity_poly.pdbx_strand_id
1 'polypeptide(L)' 'MGKETKSEFIVELPMGAQKILQSMDFPVKRNEIIAQAKKSGALPDILRELGLLPDKQYNSAEEVAEELHMIYMGVPS' A
#
# COMPACT_ATOMS: atom_id res chain seq x y z
N MET A 1 -20.95 -10.78 -5.53
CA MET A 1 -20.61 -9.80 -4.47
C MET A 1 -19.18 -10.04 -4.03
N GLY A 2 -18.28 -9.05 -4.11
CA GLY A 2 -16.90 -9.24 -3.66
C GLY A 2 -15.84 -8.31 -4.27
N LYS A 3 -16.22 -7.36 -5.12
CA LYS A 3 -15.30 -6.35 -5.68
C LYS A 3 -15.51 -4.93 -5.12
N GLU A 4 -16.60 -4.73 -4.37
CA GLU A 4 -17.00 -3.41 -3.90
C GLU A 4 -16.17 -2.95 -2.68
N THR A 5 -15.70 -3.87 -1.83
CA THR A 5 -14.95 -3.55 -0.60
C THR A 5 -13.46 -3.30 -0.82
N LYS A 6 -12.83 -3.95 -1.81
CA LYS A 6 -11.37 -3.87 -2.00
C LYS A 6 -10.87 -2.51 -2.52
N SER A 7 -11.73 -1.78 -3.22
CA SER A 7 -11.44 -0.42 -3.69
C SER A 7 -11.63 0.63 -2.58
N GLU A 8 -12.39 0.31 -1.54
CA GLU A 8 -12.63 1.19 -0.38
C GLU A 8 -11.34 1.42 0.42
N PHE A 9 -10.54 0.37 0.63
CA PHE A 9 -9.27 0.51 1.33
C PHE A 9 -8.33 1.50 0.66
N ILE A 10 -8.31 1.56 -0.69
CA ILE A 10 -7.44 2.50 -1.42
C ILE A 10 -7.84 3.94 -1.10
N VAL A 11 -9.14 4.26 -1.07
CA VAL A 11 -9.58 5.65 -0.82
C VAL A 11 -9.35 6.08 0.64
N GLU A 12 -9.27 5.13 1.57
CA GLU A 12 -8.97 5.39 2.98
C GLU A 12 -7.47 5.60 3.27
N LEU A 13 -6.59 5.22 2.35
CA LEU A 13 -5.16 5.48 2.51
C LEU A 13 -4.82 6.98 2.42
N PRO A 14 -3.69 7.41 3.01
CA PRO A 14 -3.17 8.75 2.74
C PRO A 14 -2.93 8.98 1.24
N MET A 15 -3.20 10.19 0.75
CA MET A 15 -3.06 10.54 -0.67
C MET A 15 -1.69 10.19 -1.27
N GLY A 16 -0.62 10.24 -0.46
CA GLY A 16 0.71 9.83 -0.90
C GLY A 16 0.80 8.34 -1.23
N ALA A 17 0.22 7.48 -0.38
CA ALA A 17 0.16 6.04 -0.63
C ALA A 17 -0.71 5.73 -1.86
N GLN A 18 -1.87 6.38 -1.98
CA GLN A 18 -2.75 6.23 -3.16
C GLN A 18 -1.99 6.51 -4.47
N LYS A 19 -1.26 7.63 -4.55
CA LYS A 19 -0.49 8.00 -5.75
C LYS A 19 0.61 6.99 -6.07
N ILE A 20 1.27 6.44 -5.06
CA ILE A 20 2.31 5.42 -5.26
C ILE A 20 1.66 4.16 -5.84
N LEU A 21 0.56 3.67 -5.25
CA LEU A 21 -0.15 2.48 -5.73
C LEU A 21 -0.69 2.65 -7.14
N GLN A 22 -1.26 3.81 -7.48
CA GLN A 22 -1.76 4.11 -8.82
C GLN A 22 -0.67 4.21 -9.89
N SER A 23 0.57 4.51 -9.49
CA SER A 23 1.71 4.63 -10.40
C SER A 23 2.44 3.30 -10.62
N MET A 24 2.02 2.21 -9.98
CA MET A 24 2.69 0.92 -10.06
C MET A 24 1.98 -0.05 -11.00
N ASP A 25 2.77 -0.81 -11.74
CA ASP A 25 2.31 -1.94 -12.54
C ASP A 25 2.41 -3.24 -11.72
N PHE A 26 1.26 -3.80 -11.36
CA PHE A 26 1.20 -5.05 -10.60
C PHE A 26 1.40 -6.26 -11.52
N PRO A 27 2.00 -7.37 -11.03
CA PRO A 27 2.35 -7.64 -9.63
C PRO A 27 3.69 -7.02 -9.18
N VAL A 28 3.73 -6.49 -7.95
CA VAL A 28 4.91 -5.86 -7.34
C VAL A 28 5.29 -6.55 -6.02
N LYS A 29 6.57 -6.46 -5.64
CA LYS A 29 7.05 -6.92 -4.33
C LYS A 29 7.10 -5.76 -3.35
N ARG A 30 6.99 -6.03 -2.05
CA ARG A 30 7.14 -5.00 -0.98
C ARG A 30 8.32 -4.05 -1.22
N ASN A 31 9.50 -4.60 -1.52
CA ASN A 31 10.71 -3.79 -1.72
C ASN A 31 10.60 -2.84 -2.93
N GLU A 32 9.89 -3.23 -3.99
CA GLU A 32 9.63 -2.38 -5.16
C GLU A 32 8.69 -1.23 -4.78
N ILE A 33 7.66 -1.50 -3.97
CA ILE A 33 6.74 -0.48 -3.47
C ILE A 33 7.51 0.58 -2.65
N ILE A 34 8.40 0.13 -1.75
CA ILE A 34 9.24 1.01 -0.93
C ILE A 34 10.20 1.81 -1.83
N ALA A 35 10.81 1.19 -2.83
CA ALA A 35 11.71 1.86 -3.76
C ALA A 35 10.98 2.95 -4.56
N GLN A 36 9.78 2.64 -5.08
CA GLN A 36 8.94 3.59 -5.81
C GLN A 36 8.47 4.73 -4.90
N ALA A 37 8.06 4.43 -3.66
CA ALA A 37 7.70 5.43 -2.67
C ALA A 37 8.85 6.40 -2.37
N LYS A 38 10.07 5.88 -2.17
CA LYS A 38 11.26 6.71 -1.97
C LYS A 38 11.56 7.58 -3.18
N LYS A 39 11.47 7.01 -4.38
CA LYS A 39 11.69 7.73 -5.64
C LYS A 39 10.68 8.86 -5.87
N SER A 40 9.43 8.65 -5.47
CA SER A 40 8.35 9.65 -5.56
C SER A 40 8.39 10.70 -4.46
N GLY A 41 9.35 10.64 -3.52
CA GLY A 41 9.44 11.57 -2.40
C GLY A 41 8.34 11.37 -1.36
N ALA A 42 7.92 10.12 -1.14
CA ALA A 42 6.91 9.79 -0.14
C ALA A 42 7.32 10.26 1.27
N LEU A 43 6.32 10.63 2.06
CA LEU A 43 6.54 11.06 3.44
C LEU A 43 7.18 9.93 4.27
N PRO A 44 8.03 10.26 5.26
CA PRO A 44 8.66 9.28 6.13
C PRO A 44 7.68 8.32 6.81
N ASP A 45 6.52 8.83 7.24
CA ASP A 45 5.44 8.02 7.82
C ASP A 45 4.94 6.96 6.84
N ILE A 46 4.67 7.35 5.59
CA ILE A 46 4.23 6.42 4.54
C ILE A 46 5.31 5.35 4.28
N LEU A 47 6.58 5.76 4.24
CA LEU A 47 7.69 4.82 4.07
C LEU A 47 7.84 3.84 5.23
N ARG A 48 7.56 4.29 6.46
CA ARG A 48 7.55 3.43 7.65
C ARG A 48 6.45 2.38 7.54
N GLU A 49 5.22 2.78 7.22
CA GLU A 49 4.10 1.85 7.12
C GLU A 49 4.27 0.87 5.96
N LEU A 50 4.76 1.34 4.80
CA LEU A 50 5.14 0.48 3.68
C LEU A 50 6.25 -0.53 4.06
N GLY A 51 7.11 -0.18 5.02
CA GLY A 51 8.14 -1.06 5.56
C GLY A 51 7.60 -2.16 6.49
N LEU A 52 6.43 -1.94 7.09
CA LEU A 52 5.75 -2.91 7.95
C LEU A 52 4.95 -3.96 7.16
N LEU A 53 4.74 -3.72 5.87
CA LEU A 53 4.07 -4.67 4.99
C LEU A 53 4.79 -6.04 4.99
N PRO A 54 4.05 -7.15 4.92
CA PRO A 54 4.65 -8.46 4.79
C PRO A 54 5.48 -8.57 3.51
N ASP A 55 6.58 -9.32 3.60
CA ASP A 55 7.45 -9.58 2.45
C ASP A 55 6.79 -10.61 1.51
N LYS A 56 5.84 -10.14 0.70
CA LYS A 56 5.14 -10.93 -0.30
C LYS A 56 5.05 -10.19 -1.63
N GLN A 57 4.66 -10.93 -2.67
CA GLN A 57 4.25 -10.34 -3.92
C GLN A 57 2.77 -9.98 -3.85
N TYR A 58 2.47 -8.75 -4.24
CA TYR A 58 1.13 -8.20 -4.32
C TYR A 58 0.69 -8.19 -5.78
N ASN A 59 -0.49 -8.73 -6.06
CA ASN A 59 -1.02 -8.84 -7.41
C ASN A 59 -1.90 -7.64 -7.80
N SER A 60 -2.31 -6.84 -6.82
CA SER A 60 -3.13 -5.64 -7.02
C SER A 60 -2.83 -4.58 -5.97
N ALA A 61 -3.11 -3.31 -6.30
CA ALA A 61 -3.09 -2.19 -5.36
C ALA A 61 -4.00 -2.42 -4.15
N GLU A 62 -5.13 -3.09 -4.38
CA GLU A 62 -6.10 -3.46 -3.36
C GLU A 62 -5.49 -4.33 -2.25
N GLU A 63 -4.65 -5.32 -2.62
CA GLU A 63 -3.99 -6.18 -1.63
C GLU A 63 -2.99 -5.40 -0.77
N VAL A 64 -2.34 -4.38 -1.35
CA VAL A 64 -1.44 -3.51 -0.58
C VAL A 64 -2.25 -2.58 0.33
N ALA A 65 -3.37 -2.06 -0.17
CA ALA A 65 -4.20 -1.11 0.55
C ALA A 65 -4.89 -1.75 1.76
N GLU A 66 -5.35 -2.99 1.64
CA GLU A 66 -5.92 -3.76 2.76
C GLU A 66 -4.90 -3.92 3.90
N GLU A 67 -3.67 -4.32 3.58
CA GLU A 67 -2.60 -4.47 4.57
C GLU A 67 -2.21 -3.14 5.19
N LEU A 68 -2.06 -2.09 4.38
CA LEU A 68 -1.77 -0.75 4.87
C LEU A 68 -2.88 -0.25 5.79
N HIS A 69 -4.15 -0.48 5.44
CA HIS A 69 -5.29 -0.07 6.26
C HIS A 69 -5.24 -0.74 7.65
N MET A 70 -4.93 -2.04 7.72
CA MET A 70 -4.72 -2.74 8.99
C MET A 70 -3.57 -2.14 9.81
N ILE A 71 -2.46 -1.80 9.15
CA ILE A 71 -1.29 -1.14 9.76
C ILE A 71 -1.67 0.25 10.32
N TYR A 72 -2.38 1.08 9.54
CA TYR A 72 -2.83 2.41 9.97
C TYR A 72 -3.83 2.39 11.12
N MET A 73 -4.73 1.40 11.16
CA MET A 73 -5.67 1.24 12.27
C MET A 73 -5.01 0.69 13.54
N GLY A 74 -3.72 0.37 13.49
CA GLY A 74 -2.98 -0.17 14.63
C GLY A 74 -3.53 -1.52 15.08
N VAL A 75 -4.09 -2.31 14.17
CA VAL A 75 -4.43 -3.71 14.44
C VAL A 75 -3.16 -4.51 14.17
N PRO A 76 -2.35 -4.84 15.20
CA PRO A 76 -1.17 -5.67 14.98
C PRO A 76 -1.63 -7.01 14.40
N SER A 77 -1.04 -7.40 13.27
CA SER A 77 -1.15 -8.75 12.71
C SER A 77 -0.45 -9.77 13.60
#